data_AF-A0AA50PD31-F1
#
_entry.id   AF-A0AA50PD31-F1
#
_cell.length_a   1.000
_cell.length_b   1.000
_cell.length_c   1.000
_cell.angle_alpha   90.00
_cell.angle_beta   90.00
_cell.angle_gamma   90.00
#
_symmetry.space_group_name_H-M   'P 1'
#
loop_
_entity.id
_entity.type
_entity.pdbx_description
1 polymer ?
#
loop_
_entity_poly.entity_id
_entity_poly.type
_entity_poly.pdbx_seq_one_letter_code
_entity_poly.pdbx_strand_id
1 'polypeptide(L)'
;VLDDKNVRRRFRASNYQSTTRVKPFICTMPMRLDEGWNQIQFNLADFTRRAYGTNYVETLRVQIHANCRIRRVYFSDRLYSEDELPAEFKLF
;
A
#
# COMPACT_ATOMS: atom_id res chain seq x y z
N VAL A 1 0.78 9.19 -4.07
CA VAL A 1 0.76 8.77 -5.49
C VAL A 1 0.36 9.96 -6.35
N LEU A 2 0.82 9.96 -7.60
CA LEU A 2 0.33 10.85 -8.64
C LEU A 2 -0.70 10.10 -9.48
N ASP A 3 -1.81 10.75 -9.78
CA ASP A 3 -2.82 10.24 -10.71
C ASP A 3 -2.66 10.81 -12.13
N ASP A 4 -3.39 10.23 -13.09
CA ASP A 4 -3.41 10.66 -14.50
C ASP A 4 -3.99 12.07 -14.74
N LYS A 5 -4.61 12.66 -13.72
CA LYS A 5 -5.04 14.06 -13.71
C LYS A 5 -3.99 14.99 -13.09
N ASN A 6 -2.78 14.49 -12.88
CA ASN A 6 -1.66 15.19 -12.27
C ASN A 6 -1.96 15.68 -10.83
N VAL A 7 -2.88 15.00 -10.13
CA VAL A 7 -3.24 15.32 -8.75
C VAL A 7 -2.51 14.38 -7.79
N ARG A 8 -1.95 14.98 -6.73
CA ARG A 8 -1.26 14.23 -5.68
C ARG A 8 -2.27 13.71 -4.67
N ARG A 9 -2.34 12.39 -4.52
CA ARG A 9 -3.21 11.69 -3.55
C ARG A 9 -2.37 10.95 -2.51
N ARG A 10 -2.88 10.83 -1.29
CA ARG A 10 -2.25 10.10 -0.19
C ARG A 10 -3.10 8.93 0.24
N PHE A 11 -2.52 7.73 0.26
CA PHE A 11 -3.11 6.58 0.94
C PHE A 11 -2.46 6.43 2.30
N ARG A 12 -3.26 6.36 3.36
CA ARG A 12 -2.81 6.09 4.72
C ARG A 12 -3.53 4.84 5.22
N ALA A 13 -2.77 3.82 5.55
CA ALA A 13 -3.28 2.63 6.19
C ALA A 13 -2.83 2.63 7.66
N SER A 14 -3.75 2.31 8.57
CA SER A 14 -3.50 2.38 10.02
C SER A 14 -4.26 1.30 10.79
N ASN A 15 -3.65 0.81 11.87
CA ASN A 15 -4.21 -0.24 12.74
C ASN A 15 -5.23 0.26 13.76
N TYR A 16 -5.27 1.56 14.06
CA TYR A 16 -6.21 2.15 15.01
C TYR A 16 -7.49 2.68 14.35
N GLN A 17 -7.54 2.71 13.02
CA GLN A 17 -8.69 3.20 12.28
C GLN A 17 -9.59 2.02 11.92
N SER A 18 -10.90 2.16 12.12
CA SER A 18 -11.90 1.10 11.89
C SER A 18 -12.65 1.24 10.56
N THR A 19 -12.66 2.44 9.98
CA THR A 19 -13.46 2.75 8.78
C THR A 19 -12.63 3.36 7.68
N THR A 20 -12.88 2.92 6.45
CA THR A 20 -12.32 3.56 5.25
C THR A 20 -13.00 4.90 5.03
N ARG A 21 -12.20 5.95 4.83
CA ARG A 21 -12.72 7.29 4.49
C ARG A 21 -11.95 7.86 3.32
N VAL A 22 -12.69 8.23 2.28
CA VAL A 22 -12.15 8.84 1.07
C VAL A 22 -12.40 10.34 1.13
N LYS A 23 -11.32 11.12 1.20
CA LYS A 23 -11.34 12.58 1.01
C LYS A 23 -10.58 12.90 -0.28
N PRO A 24 -10.77 14.11 -0.87
CA PRO A 24 -10.14 14.48 -2.13
C PRO A 24 -8.63 14.17 -2.15
N PHE A 25 -7.85 14.60 -1.16
CA PHE A 25 -6.39 14.41 -1.19
C PHE A 25 -5.89 13.21 -0.38
N ILE A 26 -6.74 12.60 0.44
CA ILE A 26 -6.34 11.52 1.33
C ILE A 26 -7.41 10.43 1.44
N CYS A 27 -7.00 9.19 1.25
CA CYS A 27 -7.79 8.01 1.56
C CYS A 27 -7.16 7.35 2.78
N THR A 28 -7.95 7.23 3.85
CA THR A 28 -7.54 6.53 5.07
C THR A 28 -8.22 5.17 5.13
N MET A 29 -7.45 4.12 5.35
CA MET A 29 -7.89 2.73 5.30
C MET A 29 -7.52 2.01 6.61
N PRO A 30 -8.41 1.16 7.15
CA PRO A 30 -8.07 0.28 8.25
C PRO A 30 -7.06 -0.78 7.78
N MET A 31 -6.13 -1.17 8.65
CA MET A 31 -5.19 -2.26 8.42
C MET A 31 -5.31 -3.25 9.57
N ARG A 32 -5.72 -4.47 9.25
CA ARG A 32 -5.69 -5.58 10.20
C ARG A 32 -4.39 -6.34 10.01
N LEU A 33 -3.73 -6.66 11.12
CA LEU A 33 -2.49 -7.44 11.16
C LEU A 33 -2.76 -8.67 12.01
N ASP A 34 -2.15 -9.78 11.61
CA ASP A 34 -2.15 -11.01 12.38
C ASP A 34 -0.96 -11.05 13.35
N GLU A 35 -0.95 -12.00 14.27
CA GLU A 35 0.16 -12.16 15.20
C GLU A 35 1.44 -12.59 14.47
N GLY A 36 2.56 -11.93 14.78
CA GLY A 36 3.86 -12.25 14.19
C GLY A 36 4.22 -11.45 12.93
N TRP A 37 4.92 -12.11 11.99
CA TRP A 37 5.37 -11.49 10.74
C TRP A 37 4.25 -11.48 9.69
N ASN A 38 3.96 -10.31 9.16
CA ASN A 38 2.91 -10.11 8.16
C ASN A 38 3.53 -9.62 6.85
N GLN A 39 3.05 -10.15 5.72
CA GLN A 39 3.33 -9.59 4.39
C GLN A 39 2.11 -8.81 3.91
N ILE A 40 2.28 -7.50 3.76
CA ILE A 40 1.20 -6.59 3.36
C ILE A 40 1.46 -6.13 1.94
N GLN A 41 0.44 -6.25 1.10
CA GLN A 41 0.51 -5.87 -0.30
C GLN A 41 -0.48 -4.73 -0.57
N PHE A 42 0.01 -3.66 -1.18
CA PHE A 42 -0.81 -2.52 -1.56
C PHE A 42 -0.92 -2.44 -3.07
N ASN A 43 -2.07 -2.77 -3.62
CA ASN A 43 -2.34 -2.53 -5.04
C ASN A 43 -2.68 -1.05 -5.25
N LEU A 44 -1.65 -0.24 -5.45
CA LEU A 44 -1.79 1.20 -5.61
C LEU A 44 -2.63 1.58 -6.85
N ALA A 45 -2.56 0.78 -7.91
CA ALA A 45 -3.35 1.00 -9.12
C ALA A 45 -4.85 0.79 -8.86
N ASP A 46 -5.23 -0.33 -8.23
CA ASP A 46 -6.62 -0.62 -7.89
C ASP A 46 -7.16 0.37 -6.86
N PHE A 47 -6.37 0.74 -5.84
CA PHE A 47 -6.81 1.72 -4.84
C PHE A 47 -7.02 3.11 -5.42
N THR A 48 -6.18 3.56 -6.35
CA THR A 48 -6.36 4.85 -7.03
C THR A 48 -7.63 4.85 -7.86
N ARG A 49 -7.89 3.76 -8.59
CA ARG A 49 -9.11 3.60 -9.40
C ARG A 49 -10.37 3.55 -8.53
N ARG A 50 -10.38 2.77 -7.46
CA ARG A 50 -11.56 2.62 -6.58
C ARG A 50 -11.87 3.86 -5.77
N ALA A 51 -10.85 4.56 -5.26
CA ALA A 51 -11.06 5.72 -4.41
C ALA A 51 -11.37 6.99 -5.21
N TYR A 52 -10.77 7.17 -6.39
CA TYR A 52 -10.80 8.44 -7.11
C TYR A 52 -11.27 8.34 -8.56
N GLY A 53 -11.47 7.14 -9.10
CA GLY A 53 -11.84 6.93 -10.50
C GLY A 53 -10.74 7.34 -11.49
N THR A 54 -9.49 7.45 -11.02
CA THR A 54 -8.32 7.86 -11.80
C THR A 54 -7.28 6.74 -11.87
N ASN A 55 -6.35 6.83 -12.81
CA ASN A 55 -5.29 5.82 -12.95
C ASN A 55 -4.05 6.21 -12.15
N TYR A 56 -3.38 5.20 -11.59
CA TYR A 56 -2.09 5.34 -10.93
C TYR A 56 -0.99 5.57 -11.97
N VAL A 57 -0.16 6.60 -11.74
CA VAL A 57 1.01 6.89 -12.58
C VAL A 57 2.28 6.52 -11.83
N GLU A 58 2.51 7.14 -10.67
CA GLU A 58 3.75 6.95 -9.90
C GLU A 58 3.58 7.15 -8.40
N THR A 59 4.55 6.65 -7.64
CA THR A 59 4.64 6.84 -6.20
C THR A 59 5.72 7.86 -5.85
N LEU A 60 5.29 9.04 -5.42
CA LEU A 60 6.18 10.15 -5.06
C LEU A 60 6.93 9.96 -3.73
N ARG A 61 6.29 9.32 -2.74
CA ARG A 61 6.83 9.18 -1.38
C ARG A 61 6.15 8.05 -0.64
N VAL A 62 6.95 7.27 0.09
CA VAL A 62 6.48 6.28 1.09
C VAL A 62 6.95 6.74 2.46
N GLN A 63 6.07 6.69 3.46
CA GLN A 63 6.38 7.02 4.84
C GLN A 63 5.83 5.93 5.74
N ILE A 64 6.69 5.41 6.62
CA ILE A 64 6.33 4.39 7.62
C ILE A 64 6.49 5.03 8.99
N HIS A 65 5.47 4.87 9.84
CA HIS A 65 5.44 5.42 11.19
C HIS A 65 5.99 4.41 12.21
N ALA A 66 6.24 4.87 13.43
CA ALA A 66 6.83 4.09 14.52
C ALA A 66 5.98 2.87 14.95
N ASN A 67 6.51 2.06 15.87
CA ASN A 67 5.91 0.83 16.41
C ASN A 67 5.73 -0.29 15.37
N CYS A 68 6.71 -0.46 14.49
CA CYS A 68 6.78 -1.61 13.58
C CYS A 68 8.22 -2.13 13.47
N ARG A 69 8.36 -3.42 13.16
CA ARG A 69 9.62 -4.02 12.72
C ARG A 69 9.50 -4.33 11.24
N ILE A 70 10.39 -3.74 10.45
CA ILE A 70 10.37 -3.86 9.00
C ILE A 70 11.51 -4.77 8.59
N ARG A 71 11.20 -5.84 7.87
CA ARG A 71 12.23 -6.70 7.25
C ARG A 71 12.57 -6.21 5.85
N ARG A 72 11.54 -6.00 5.01
CA ARG A 72 11.69 -5.62 3.59
C ARG A 72 10.53 -4.73 3.15
N VAL A 73 10.84 -3.76 2.28
CA VAL A 73 9.87 -2.94 1.56
C VAL A 73 10.34 -2.87 0.12
N TYR A 74 9.49 -3.28 -0.82
CA TYR A 74 9.79 -3.27 -2.24
C TYR A 74 8.53 -2.96 -3.04
N PHE A 75 8.73 -2.53 -4.28
CA PHE A 75 7.66 -2.40 -5.26
C PHE A 75 7.67 -3.63 -6.16
N SER A 76 6.49 -4.09 -6.54
CA SER A 76 6.30 -5.11 -7.57
C SER A 76 5.34 -4.58 -8.62
N ASP A 77 5.57 -4.95 -9.88
CA ASP A 77 4.72 -4.65 -11.02
C ASP A 77 3.44 -5.50 -11.03
N ARG A 78 3.55 -6.74 -10.53
CA ARG A 78 2.46 -7.70 -10.40
C ARG A 78 2.49 -8.40 -9.05
N LEU A 79 1.45 -9.20 -8.80
CA LEU A 79 1.35 -10.03 -7.61
C LEU A 79 2.07 -11.36 -7.88
N TYR A 80 3.28 -11.50 -7.35
CA TYR A 80 4.07 -12.71 -7.47
C TYR A 80 3.61 -13.74 -6.42
N SER A 81 3.50 -15.01 -6.83
CA SER A 81 3.34 -16.11 -5.88
C SER A 81 4.65 -16.38 -5.15
N GLU A 82 4.59 -17.09 -4.02
CA GLU A 82 5.79 -17.45 -3.25
C GLU A 82 6.79 -18.27 -4.08
N ASP A 83 6.35 -19.04 -5.06
CA ASP A 83 7.22 -19.85 -5.91
C ASP A 83 8.05 -19.01 -6.89
N GLU A 84 7.48 -17.90 -7.38
CA GLU A 84 8.12 -17.00 -8.33
C GLU A 84 9.06 -15.99 -7.66
N LEU A 85 8.90 -15.78 -6.35
CA LEU A 85 9.75 -14.84 -5.61
C LEU A 85 11.16 -15.42 -5.46
N PRO A 86 12.23 -14.64 -5.73
CA PRO A 86 13.59 -15.05 -5.38
C PRO A 86 13.69 -15.35 -3.88
N ALA A 87 14.60 -16.25 -3.48
CA ALA A 87 14.77 -16.65 -2.07
C ALA A 87 14.97 -15.45 -1.13
N GLU A 88 15.58 -14.36 -1.62
CA GLU A 88 15.76 -13.11 -0.89
C GLU A 88 14.47 -12.33 -0.62
N PHE A 89 13.35 -12.66 -1.26
CA PHE A 89 12.05 -12.02 -1.05
C PHE A 89 11.02 -12.95 -0.40
N LYS A 90 11.30 -14.25 -0.30
CA LYS A 90 10.46 -15.20 0.43
C LYS A 90 10.50 -14.93 1.94
N LEU A 91 9.40 -15.23 2.62
CA LEU A 91 9.26 -15.00 4.06
C LEU A 91 10.14 -15.95 4.88
N PHE A 92 10.38 -17.16 4.36
CA PHE A 92 11.19 -18.22 4.94
C PHE A 92 12.36 -18.58 4.02
#